data_AF-A0A936Z1G6-F1
#
_entry.id   AF-A0A936Z1G6-F1
#
_cell.length_a   1.000
_cell.length_b   1.000
_cell.length_c   1.000
_cell.angle_alpha   90.00
_cell.angle_beta   90.00
_cell.angle_gamma   90.00
#
_symmetry.space_group_name_H-M   'P 1'
#
loop_
_entity.id
_entity.type
_entity.pdbx_description
1 polymer ?
#
loop_
_entity_poly.entity_id
_entity_poly.type
_entity_poly.pdbx_seq_one_letter_code
_entity_poly.pdbx_strand_id
1 'polypeptide(L)'
;MKKLAVLALAAFAFVAHASDSACMAAAKEKKLSGAAQNSFVKKCEKDAKAKCETAATEKKLAGAAKNSNVKKCVHDTGPAA
;
A
#
# COMPACT_ATOMS: atom_id res chain seq x y z
N MET A 1 38.14 -6.73 -36.07
CA MET A 1 37.13 -7.42 -36.89
C MET A 1 36.68 -8.69 -36.19
N LYS A 2 35.36 -8.82 -35.93
CA LYS A 2 34.63 -9.97 -35.34
C LYS A 2 35.02 -10.24 -33.86
N LYS A 3 34.19 -9.95 -32.84
CA LYS A 3 32.78 -10.33 -32.66
C LYS A 3 32.07 -9.25 -31.81
N LEU A 4 31.03 -8.62 -32.34
CA LEU A 4 29.63 -8.79 -31.91
C LEU A 4 29.46 -8.52 -30.40
N ALA A 5 29.14 -7.29 -29.99
CA ALA A 5 27.76 -6.79 -29.92
C ALA A 5 26.86 -7.65 -29.03
N VAL A 6 26.96 -7.41 -27.73
CA VAL A 6 25.96 -7.69 -26.68
C VAL A 6 25.97 -6.39 -25.88
N LEU A 7 25.04 -5.44 -25.91
CA LEU A 7 23.57 -5.45 -26.03
C LEU A 7 22.92 -6.40 -25.03
N ALA A 8 23.06 -6.08 -23.74
CA ALA A 8 22.08 -6.43 -22.72
C ALA A 8 22.29 -5.63 -21.42
N LEU A 9 21.33 -4.76 -21.13
CA LEU A 9 20.87 -4.33 -19.79
C LEU A 9 21.95 -3.71 -18.87
N ALA A 10 22.04 -2.39 -18.66
CA ALA A 10 20.94 -1.53 -18.20
C ALA A 10 19.95 -2.24 -17.27
N ALA A 11 20.42 -2.86 -16.18
CA ALA A 11 19.58 -3.14 -15.03
C ALA A 11 19.72 -1.97 -14.05
N PHE A 12 18.84 -0.99 -14.27
CA PHE A 12 18.50 0.05 -13.33
C PHE A 12 18.36 -0.52 -11.91
N ALA A 13 18.83 0.29 -10.95
CA ALA A 13 18.48 0.30 -9.54
C ALA A 13 17.58 -0.85 -9.07
N PHE A 14 18.12 -1.64 -8.14
CA PHE A 14 17.31 -2.25 -7.10
C PHE A 14 16.52 -1.14 -6.39
N VAL A 15 15.36 -0.75 -6.93
CA VAL A 15 14.28 -0.27 -6.09
C VAL A 15 13.80 -1.51 -5.39
N ALA A 16 14.34 -1.70 -4.18
CA ALA A 16 13.71 -2.51 -3.16
C ALA A 16 12.29 -1.96 -2.99
N HIS A 17 11.35 -2.50 -3.77
CA HIS A 17 9.93 -2.31 -3.53
C HIS A 17 9.62 -3.18 -2.32
N ALA A 18 10.01 -2.70 -1.13
CA ALA A 18 9.30 -3.08 0.07
C ALA A 18 7.83 -2.87 -0.25
N SER A 19 7.00 -3.89 -0.06
CA SER A 19 5.55 -3.79 -0.25
C SER A 19 5.02 -2.76 0.74
N ASP A 20 5.10 -1.48 0.36
CA ASP A 20 4.56 -0.35 1.09
C ASP A 20 3.06 -0.60 1.20
N SER A 21 2.50 -0.43 2.40
CA SER A 21 1.04 -0.39 2.52
C SER A 21 0.50 0.74 1.63
N ALA A 22 -0.72 0.59 1.11
CA ALA A 22 -1.30 1.59 0.22
C ALA A 22 -1.34 3.01 0.85
N CYS A 23 -1.44 3.09 2.18
CA CYS A 23 -1.27 4.31 2.96
C CYS A 23 0.13 4.93 2.88
N MET A 24 1.16 4.11 2.89
CA MET A 24 2.56 4.51 2.87
C MET A 24 2.99 4.91 1.45
N ALA A 25 2.50 4.19 0.44
CA ALA A 25 2.63 4.56 -0.98
C ALA A 25 2.00 5.93 -1.27
N ALA A 26 0.78 6.16 -0.77
CA ALA A 26 0.11 7.44 -0.95
C ALA A 26 0.75 8.60 -0.18
N ALA A 27 1.31 8.33 1.01
CA ALA A 27 2.09 9.33 1.74
C ALA A 27 3.33 9.78 0.94
N LYS A 28 4.01 8.82 0.28
CA LYS A 28 5.16 9.07 -0.59
C LYS A 28 4.77 9.82 -1.87
N GLU A 29 3.64 9.48 -2.49
CA GLU A 29 3.05 10.21 -3.63
C GLU A 29 2.77 11.68 -3.28
N LYS A 30 2.23 11.94 -2.09
CA LYS A 30 2.04 13.29 -1.54
C LYS A 30 3.34 13.99 -1.13
N LYS A 31 4.50 13.34 -1.31
CA LYS A 31 5.83 13.79 -0.86
C LYS A 31 5.90 14.15 0.63
N LEU A 32 5.05 13.53 1.45
CA LEU A 32 5.05 13.74 2.89
C LEU A 32 6.29 13.04 3.48
N SER A 33 7.04 13.77 4.28
CA SER A 33 8.27 13.28 4.92
C SER A 33 8.22 13.51 6.42
N GLY A 34 8.96 12.70 7.19
CA GLY A 34 9.10 12.86 8.64
C GLY A 34 7.78 12.72 9.40
N ALA A 35 7.52 13.63 10.35
CA ALA A 35 6.33 13.58 11.20
C ALA A 35 5.00 13.68 10.42
N ALA A 36 4.99 14.41 9.30
CA ALA A 36 3.82 14.55 8.44
C ALA A 36 3.47 13.23 7.74
N GLN A 37 4.49 12.51 7.25
CA GLN A 37 4.31 11.17 6.67
C GLN A 37 3.70 10.22 7.69
N ASN A 38 4.28 10.15 8.89
CA ASN A 38 3.84 9.22 9.91
C ASN A 38 2.41 9.54 10.40
N SER A 39 2.07 10.84 10.51
CA SER A 39 0.71 11.27 10.87
C SER A 39 -0.31 10.93 9.79
N PHE A 40 0.07 11.11 8.52
CA PHE A 40 -0.78 10.76 7.38
C PHE A 40 -1.00 9.26 7.28
N VAL A 41 0.06 8.45 7.38
CA VAL A 41 -0.05 6.99 7.36
C VAL A 41 -0.94 6.51 8.51
N LYS A 42 -0.72 6.97 9.74
CA LYS A 42 -1.58 6.63 10.90
C LYS A 42 -3.04 7.03 10.69
N LYS A 43 -3.30 8.20 10.10
CA LYS A 43 -4.66 8.66 9.79
C LYS A 43 -5.28 7.76 8.72
N CYS A 44 -4.53 7.45 7.66
CA CYS A 44 -4.95 6.59 6.57
C CYS A 44 -5.29 5.17 7.05
N GLU A 45 -4.44 4.55 7.87
CA GLU A 45 -4.70 3.20 8.40
C GLU A 45 -5.97 3.15 9.26
N LYS A 46 -6.20 4.21 10.06
CA LYS A 46 -7.43 4.36 10.85
C LYS A 46 -8.67 4.50 9.96
N ASP A 47 -8.58 5.33 8.92
CA ASP A 47 -9.68 5.55 7.98
C ASP A 47 -9.98 4.29 7.17
N ALA A 48 -8.94 3.66 6.62
CA ALA A 48 -9.03 2.38 5.93
C ALA A 48 -9.69 1.33 6.83
N LYS A 49 -9.29 1.23 8.11
CA LYS A 49 -9.93 0.31 9.06
C LYS A 49 -11.42 0.60 9.21
N ALA A 50 -11.81 1.85 9.39
CA ALA A 50 -13.22 2.23 9.53
C ALA A 50 -14.01 1.90 8.25
N LYS A 51 -13.49 2.24 7.07
CA LYS A 51 -14.13 1.92 5.78
C LYS A 51 -14.27 0.43 5.57
N CYS A 52 -13.22 -0.33 5.86
CA CYS A 52 -13.22 -1.79 5.76
C CYS A 52 -14.18 -2.44 6.76
N GLU A 53 -14.30 -1.91 7.98
CA GLU A 53 -15.28 -2.41 8.96
C GLU A 53 -16.71 -2.13 8.53
N THR A 54 -16.99 -0.96 7.95
CA THR A 54 -18.30 -0.64 7.36
C THR A 54 -18.59 -1.56 6.18
N ALA A 55 -17.67 -1.68 5.22
CA ALA A 55 -17.84 -2.55 4.04
C ALA A 55 -18.03 -4.02 4.42
N ALA A 56 -17.31 -4.52 5.44
CA ALA A 56 -17.50 -5.87 5.95
C ALA A 56 -18.88 -6.04 6.61
N THR A 57 -19.37 -5.02 7.31
CA THR A 57 -20.71 -5.02 7.93
C THR A 57 -21.82 -4.95 6.87
N GLU A 58 -21.65 -4.15 5.83
CA GLU A 58 -22.57 -4.09 4.67
C GLU A 58 -22.64 -5.43 3.94
N LYS A 59 -21.49 -6.11 3.80
CA LYS A 59 -21.41 -7.48 3.28
C LYS A 59 -21.93 -8.54 4.27
N LYS A 60 -22.48 -8.14 5.42
CA LYS A 60 -22.96 -9.01 6.50
C LYS A 60 -21.91 -10.04 6.96
N LEU A 61 -20.63 -9.71 6.84
CA LEU A 61 -19.54 -10.54 7.34
C LEU A 61 -19.48 -10.42 8.86
N ALA A 62 -19.53 -11.55 9.55
CA ALA A 62 -19.46 -11.64 11.00
C ALA A 62 -18.29 -12.53 11.45
N GLY A 63 -17.89 -12.39 12.72
CA GLY A 63 -16.88 -13.23 13.36
C GLY A 63 -15.52 -13.21 12.64
N ALA A 64 -14.91 -14.39 12.49
CA ALA A 64 -13.58 -14.54 11.89
C ALA A 64 -13.51 -14.07 10.42
N ALA A 65 -14.61 -14.19 9.67
CA ALA A 65 -14.70 -13.74 8.28
C ALA A 65 -14.61 -12.21 8.19
N LYS A 66 -15.29 -11.50 9.11
CA LYS A 66 -15.18 -10.04 9.24
C LYS A 66 -13.73 -9.63 9.51
N ASN A 67 -13.11 -10.23 10.52
CA ASN A 67 -11.76 -9.84 10.93
C ASN A 67 -10.73 -10.08 9.82
N SER A 68 -10.80 -11.22 9.13
CA SER A 68 -9.89 -11.53 8.02
C SER A 68 -10.10 -10.62 6.81
N ASN A 69 -11.36 -10.30 6.49
CA ASN A 69 -11.70 -9.38 5.41
C ASN A 69 -11.23 -7.96 5.73
N VAL A 70 -11.48 -7.46 6.95
CA VAL A 70 -11.00 -6.15 7.39
C VAL A 70 -9.47 -6.09 7.34
N LYS A 71 -8.77 -7.13 7.81
CA LYS A 71 -7.29 -7.16 7.80
C LYS A 71 -6.73 -7.12 6.38
N LYS A 72 -7.33 -7.88 5.45
CA LYS A 72 -6.97 -7.87 4.03
C LYS A 72 -7.31 -6.52 3.36
N CYS A 73 -8.49 -5.99 3.66
CA CYS A 73 -8.99 -4.73 3.14
C CYS A 73 -8.12 -3.55 3.60
N VAL A 74 -7.72 -3.47 4.87
CA VAL A 74 -6.84 -2.40 5.37
C VAL A 74 -5.47 -2.42 4.69
N HIS A 75 -4.95 -3.61 4.37
CA HIS A 75 -3.70 -3.74 3.65
C HIS A 75 -3.81 -3.24 2.20
N ASP A 76 -4.95 -3.49 1.55
CA ASP A 76 -5.22 -3.17 0.14
C ASP A 76 -5.73 -1.72 -0.06
N THR A 77 -6.41 -1.17 0.95
CA THR A 77 -7.07 0.13 0.87
C THR A 77 -6.07 1.24 1.14
N GLY A 78 -5.80 2.04 0.10
CA GLY A 78 -5.08 3.31 0.22
C GLY A 78 -5.92 4.40 0.89
N PRO A 79 -5.36 5.60 1.10
CA PRO A 79 -6.15 6.70 1.63
C PRO A 79 -7.29 6.97 0.69
N ALA A 80 -8.48 7.17 1.27
CA ALA A 80 -9.63 7.61 0.51
C ALA A 80 -9.26 8.87 -0.28
N ALA A 81 -9.44 8.79 -1.60
CA ALA A 81 -9.37 9.94 -2.49
C ALA A 81 -10.34 11.04 -2.05
#